data_AF-A0AAV8WX30-F1
#
_entry.id   AF-A0AAV8WX30-F1
#
_cell.length_a   1.000
_cell.length_b   1.000
_cell.length_c   1.000
_cell.angle_alpha   90.00
_cell.angle_beta   90.00
_cell.angle_gamma   90.00
#
_symmetry.space_group_name_H-M   'P 1'
#
loop_
_entity.id
_entity.type
_entity.pdbx_description
1 polymer ?
#
loop_
_entity_poly.entity_id
_entity_poly.type
_entity_poly.pdbx_seq_one_letter_code
_entity_poly.pdbx_strand_id
1 'polypeptide(L)'
;HEISIQLIYFFSRWRGSIYKLVWIDLLLFLTIYYSLNFMYRWLLDEDGKILFAQIVKYCYDYGNLIPLSFVLGFYVSIVMARWWNQYTTIPFPDSLAVFVSATVHGQKRFPTLDHFVEAGLLHQSEKEIIADLDKQFPNYTKQW
;
A
#
# COMPACT_ATOMS: atom_id res chain seq x y z
N HIS A 1 -18.79 25.52 11.65
CA HIS A 1 -17.49 26.19 11.83
C HIS A 1 -16.39 25.20 12.23
N GLU A 2 -16.63 24.32 13.21
CA GLU A 2 -15.63 23.32 13.65
C GLU A 2 -15.29 22.25 12.60
N ILE A 3 -16.29 21.73 11.86
CA ILE A 3 -16.08 20.75 10.77
C ILE A 3 -15.19 21.33 9.66
N SER A 4 -15.37 22.62 9.36
CA SER A 4 -14.58 23.35 8.37
C SER A 4 -13.10 23.42 8.77
N ILE A 5 -12.81 23.64 10.05
CA ILE A 5 -11.44 23.74 10.59
C ILE A 5 -10.76 22.37 10.60
N GLN A 6 -11.48 21.29 10.93
CA GLN A 6 -10.95 19.92 10.89
C GLN A 6 -10.56 19.48 9.47
N LEU A 7 -11.39 19.83 8.47
CA LEU A 7 -11.10 19.55 7.06
C LEU A 7 -9.87 20.33 6.58
N ILE A 8 -9.73 21.60 6.94
CA ILE A 8 -8.56 22.42 6.57
C ILE A 8 -7.27 21.84 7.18
N TYR A 9 -7.31 21.38 8.43
CA TYR A 9 -6.16 20.75 9.07
C TYR A 9 -5.76 19.42 8.40
N PHE A 10 -6.73 18.66 7.91
CA PHE A 10 -6.48 17.45 7.11
C PHE A 10 -5.78 17.76 5.79
N PHE A 11 -6.23 18.78 5.04
CA PHE A 11 -5.58 19.19 3.79
C PHE A 11 -4.15 19.74 4.00
N SER A 12 -3.88 20.35 5.16
CA SER A 12 -2.56 20.91 5.51
C SER A 12 -1.55 19.85 5.99
N ARG A 13 -1.98 18.61 6.26
CA ARG A 13 -1.08 17.53 6.68
C ARG A 13 -0.21 17.04 5.52
N TRP A 14 1.04 17.50 5.42
CA TRP A 14 1.97 17.13 4.34
C TRP A 14 2.35 15.64 4.27
N ARG A 15 2.42 14.92 5.41
CA ARG A 15 2.73 13.48 5.43
C ARG A 15 1.52 12.66 4.99
N GLY A 16 1.59 12.11 3.77
CA GLY A 16 0.55 11.28 3.18
C GLY A 16 -0.54 12.05 2.41
N SER A 17 -0.33 13.34 2.15
CA SER A 17 -1.29 14.13 1.37
C SER A 17 -1.31 13.76 -0.11
N ILE A 18 -2.48 13.87 -0.72
CA ILE A 18 -2.73 13.72 -2.15
C ILE A 18 -1.77 14.59 -2.97
N TYR A 19 -1.46 15.80 -2.49
CA TYR A 19 -0.54 16.71 -3.19
C TYR A 19 0.86 16.10 -3.39
N LYS A 20 1.38 15.33 -2.42
CA LYS A 20 2.68 14.65 -2.54
C LYS A 20 2.63 13.49 -3.55
N LEU A 21 1.46 12.92 -3.81
CA LEU A 21 1.28 11.86 -4.77
C LEU A 21 1.07 12.40 -6.20
N VAL A 22 0.35 13.51 -6.34
CA VAL A 22 -0.13 14.04 -7.64
C VAL A 22 0.75 15.13 -8.24
N TRP A 23 1.66 15.74 -7.47
CA TRP A 23 2.42 16.91 -7.95
C TRP A 23 3.25 16.64 -9.22
N ILE A 24 3.78 15.42 -9.41
CA ILE A 24 4.54 15.06 -10.62
C ILE A 24 3.61 15.01 -11.83
N ASP A 25 2.45 14.35 -11.71
CA ASP A 25 1.44 14.29 -12.77
C ASP A 25 0.92 15.69 -13.14
N LEU A 26 0.71 16.54 -12.13
CA LEU A 26 0.29 17.92 -12.32
C LEU A 26 1.35 18.72 -13.08
N LEU A 27 2.62 18.61 -12.71
CA LEU A 27 3.72 19.32 -13.36
C LEU A 27 3.88 18.86 -14.82
N LEU A 28 3.77 17.56 -15.07
CA LEU A 28 3.79 16.99 -16.42
C LEU A 28 2.63 17.54 -17.27
N PHE A 29 1.40 17.51 -16.74
CA PHE A 29 0.23 18.06 -17.42
C PHE A 29 0.41 19.55 -17.76
N LEU A 30 0.90 20.32 -16.78
CA LEU A 30 1.14 21.75 -16.94
C LEU A 30 2.21 22.03 -18.01
N THR A 31 3.28 21.25 -18.02
CA THR A 31 4.38 21.35 -18.98
C THR A 31 3.88 21.09 -20.40
N ILE A 32 3.08 20.04 -20.61
CA ILE A 32 2.50 19.72 -21.92
C ILE A 32 1.54 20.83 -22.36
N TYR A 33 0.66 21.28 -21.46
CA TYR A 33 -0.30 22.35 -21.75
C TYR A 33 0.39 23.64 -22.19
N TYR A 34 1.41 24.09 -21.46
CA TYR A 34 2.14 25.31 -21.82
C TYR A 34 2.98 25.13 -23.08
N SER A 35 3.53 23.94 -23.32
CA SER A 35 4.26 23.63 -24.56
C SER A 35 3.34 23.71 -25.78
N LEU A 36 2.11 23.20 -25.68
CA LEU A 36 1.10 23.33 -26.74
C LEU A 36 0.66 24.79 -26.93
N ASN A 37 0.49 25.56 -25.85
CA ASN A 37 0.14 26.98 -25.93
C ASN A 37 1.24 27.78 -26.63
N PHE A 38 2.49 27.51 -26.29
CA PHE A 38 3.67 28.11 -26.91
C PHE A 38 3.75 27.78 -28.39
N MET A 39 3.60 26.50 -28.75
CA MET A 39 3.59 26.06 -30.14
C MET A 39 2.51 26.76 -30.95
N TYR A 40 1.29 26.86 -30.41
CA TYR A 40 0.18 27.56 -31.06
C TYR A 40 0.47 29.05 -31.29
N ARG A 41 1.17 29.71 -30.37
CA ARG A 41 1.42 31.16 -30.42
C ARG A 41 2.60 31.56 -31.29
N TRP A 42 3.69 30.79 -31.27
CA TRP A 42 4.95 31.19 -31.90
C TRP A 42 5.40 30.31 -33.06
N LEU A 43 4.86 29.10 -33.20
CA LEU A 43 5.32 28.15 -34.23
C LEU A 43 4.30 27.94 -35.36
N LEU A 44 3.02 28.18 -35.10
CA LEU A 44 1.94 27.81 -36.01
C LEU A 44 1.49 28.99 -36.89
N ASP A 45 1.50 28.76 -38.20
CA ASP A 45 0.97 29.67 -39.22
C ASP A 45 -0.58 29.68 -39.21
N GLU A 46 -1.21 30.64 -39.89
CA GLU A 46 -2.67 30.84 -39.84
C GLU A 46 -3.47 29.59 -40.26
N ASP A 47 -3.06 28.88 -41.32
CA ASP A 47 -3.69 27.63 -41.74
C ASP A 47 -3.50 26.51 -40.70
N GLY A 48 -2.35 26.47 -40.05
CA GLY A 48 -2.05 25.50 -38.99
C GLY A 48 -2.93 25.69 -37.75
N LYS A 49 -3.27 26.95 -37.41
CA LYS A 49 -4.18 27.26 -36.29
C LYS A 49 -5.58 26.71 -36.51
N ILE A 50 -6.06 26.74 -37.76
CA ILE A 50 -7.37 26.19 -38.13
C ILE A 50 -7.38 24.67 -37.94
N LEU A 51 -6.35 23.97 -38.40
CA LEU A 51 -6.22 22.52 -38.19
C LEU A 51 -6.12 22.16 -36.70
N PHE A 52 -5.34 22.92 -35.93
CA PHE A 52 -5.23 22.71 -34.48
C PHE A 52 -6.58 22.88 -33.78
N ALA A 53 -7.37 23.89 -34.15
CA ALA A 53 -8.71 24.08 -33.61
C ALA A 53 -9.65 22.90 -33.90
N GLN A 54 -9.55 22.29 -35.09
CA GLN A 54 -10.30 21.08 -35.42
C GLN A 54 -9.88 19.88 -34.57
N ILE A 55 -8.57 19.69 -34.34
CA ILE A 55 -8.04 18.62 -33.48
C ILE A 55 -8.54 18.78 -32.03
N VAL A 56 -8.46 20.00 -31.48
CA VAL A 56 -8.92 20.27 -30.11
C VAL A 56 -10.42 19.99 -29.99
N LYS A 57 -11.23 20.41 -30.97
CA LYS A 57 -12.66 20.15 -30.99
C LYS A 57 -12.96 18.65 -31.06
N TYR A 58 -12.23 17.91 -31.89
CA TYR A 58 -12.32 16.45 -31.95
C TYR A 58 -11.99 15.82 -30.59
N CYS A 59 -10.90 16.20 -29.94
CA CYS A 59 -10.57 15.67 -28.61
C CYS A 59 -11.63 15.99 -27.55
N TYR A 60 -12.27 17.16 -27.63
CA TYR A 60 -13.34 17.55 -26.71
C TYR A 60 -14.59 16.66 -26.86
N ASP A 61 -15.01 16.41 -28.10
CA ASP A 61 -16.21 15.61 -28.37
C ASP A 61 -16.03 14.14 -27.94
N TYR A 62 -14.82 13.59 -28.08
CA TYR A 62 -14.50 12.22 -27.67
C TYR A 62 -14.16 12.08 -26.17
N GLY A 63 -13.78 13.16 -25.49
CA GLY A 63 -13.45 13.15 -24.06
C GLY A 63 -14.62 12.75 -23.16
N ASN A 64 -15.86 12.96 -23.62
CA ASN A 64 -17.08 12.63 -22.87
C ASN A 64 -17.59 11.20 -23.11
N LEU A 65 -17.03 10.45 -24.07
CA LEU A 65 -17.52 9.10 -24.43
C LEU A 65 -17.14 8.03 -23.40
N ILE A 66 -16.07 8.23 -22.62
CA ILE A 66 -15.64 7.28 -21.59
C ILE A 66 -15.92 7.92 -20.22
N PRO A 67 -16.88 7.41 -19.43
CA PRO A 67 -17.09 7.89 -18.08
C PRO A 67 -15.94 7.40 -17.19
N LEU A 68 -14.79 8.09 -17.26
CA LEU A 68 -13.58 7.77 -16.49
C LEU A 68 -13.88 7.72 -15.00
N SER A 69 -14.75 8.60 -14.51
CA SER A 69 -15.21 8.61 -13.11
C SER A 69 -15.91 7.30 -12.70
N PHE A 70 -16.69 6.70 -13.61
CA PHE A 70 -17.37 5.44 -13.36
C PHE A 70 -16.35 4.31 -13.23
N VAL A 71 -15.48 4.15 -14.23
CA VAL A 71 -14.45 3.09 -14.24
C VAL A 71 -13.49 3.23 -13.06
N LEU A 72 -13.06 4.46 -12.76
CA LEU A 72 -12.21 4.75 -11.61
C LEU A 72 -12.91 4.38 -10.29
N GLY A 73 -14.22 4.64 -10.18
CA GLY A 73 -15.03 4.24 -9.03
C GLY A 73 -15.04 2.72 -8.80
N PHE A 74 -15.24 1.92 -9.86
CA PHE A 74 -15.13 0.45 -9.75
C PHE A 74 -13.72 0.02 -9.38
N TYR A 75 -12.72 0.58 -10.05
CA TYR A 75 -11.32 0.24 -9.81
C TYR A 75 -10.92 0.47 -8.35
N VAL A 76 -11.20 1.67 -7.82
CA VAL A 76 -10.89 2.04 -6.43
C VAL A 76 -11.66 1.14 -5.45
N SER A 77 -12.92 0.83 -5.73
CA SER A 77 -13.74 -0.05 -4.87
C SER A 77 -13.15 -1.47 -4.76
N ILE A 78 -12.70 -2.05 -5.88
CA ILE A 78 -12.04 -3.36 -5.90
C ILE A 78 -10.71 -3.30 -5.15
N VAL A 79 -9.90 -2.27 -5.37
CA VAL A 79 -8.61 -2.10 -4.69
C VAL A 79 -8.79 -1.98 -3.17
N MET A 80 -9.77 -1.18 -2.73
CA MET A 80 -10.09 -1.02 -1.31
C MET A 80 -10.55 -2.33 -0.68
N ALA A 81 -11.40 -3.11 -1.35
CA ALA A 81 -11.84 -4.40 -0.86
C ALA A 81 -10.68 -5.39 -0.70
N ARG A 82 -9.74 -5.42 -1.66
CA ARG A 82 -8.55 -6.28 -1.58
C ARG A 82 -7.60 -5.84 -0.47
N TRP A 83 -7.38 -4.54 -0.33
CA TRP A 83 -6.55 -3.98 0.74
C TRP A 83 -7.12 -4.32 2.12
N TRP A 84 -8.43 -4.19 2.30
CA TRP A 84 -9.09 -4.53 3.56
C TRP A 84 -8.95 -6.03 3.88
N ASN A 85 -9.17 -6.90 2.89
CA ASN A 85 -8.94 -8.33 3.07
C ASN A 85 -7.50 -8.64 3.50
N GLN A 86 -6.50 -8.00 2.88
CA GLN A 86 -5.10 -8.14 3.31
C GLN A 86 -4.89 -7.67 4.75
N TYR A 87 -5.45 -6.51 5.11
CA TYR A 87 -5.36 -5.99 6.48
C TYR A 87 -5.93 -6.97 7.51
N THR A 88 -7.09 -7.58 7.23
CA THR A 88 -7.70 -8.57 8.14
C THR A 88 -6.95 -9.90 8.21
N THR A 89 -6.11 -10.22 7.23
CA THR A 89 -5.26 -11.43 7.27
C THR A 89 -3.98 -11.24 8.08
N ILE A 90 -3.62 -10.01 8.45
CA ILE A 90 -2.51 -9.76 9.37
C ILE A 90 -2.97 -10.24 10.76
N PRO A 91 -2.41 -11.32 11.30
CA PRO A 91 -2.79 -11.78 12.63
C PRO A 91 -2.39 -10.69 13.62
N PHE A 92 -3.39 -10.05 14.23
CA PHE A 92 -3.12 -9.16 15.34
C PHE A 92 -2.46 -9.98 16.45
N PRO A 93 -1.36 -9.48 17.04
CA PRO A 93 -0.69 -10.19 18.12
C PRO A 93 -1.61 -10.37 19.32
N ASP A 94 -2.75 -9.69 19.42
CA ASP A 94 -3.68 -9.84 20.54
C ASP A 94 -4.22 -11.27 20.70
N SER A 95 -4.74 -11.90 19.64
CA SER A 95 -5.24 -13.29 19.75
C SER A 95 -4.11 -14.30 19.93
N LEU A 96 -2.97 -14.09 19.28
CA LEU A 96 -1.78 -14.93 19.43
C LEU A 96 -1.12 -14.76 20.80
N ALA A 97 -1.04 -13.54 21.34
CA ALA A 97 -0.47 -13.21 22.63
C ALA A 97 -1.39 -13.64 23.77
N VAL A 98 -2.73 -13.61 23.59
CA VAL A 98 -3.66 -14.21 24.55
C VAL A 98 -3.52 -15.74 24.53
N PHE A 99 -3.39 -16.36 23.37
CA PHE A 99 -3.13 -17.80 23.27
C PHE A 99 -1.78 -18.17 23.91
N VAL A 100 -0.69 -17.49 23.53
CA VAL A 100 0.64 -17.68 24.11
C VAL A 100 0.65 -17.34 25.60
N SER A 101 -0.02 -16.29 26.08
CA SER A 101 -0.11 -15.98 27.51
C SER A 101 -0.95 -17.00 28.29
N ALA A 102 -1.96 -17.60 27.67
CA ALA A 102 -2.75 -18.65 28.29
C ALA A 102 -1.96 -19.98 28.34
N THR A 103 -1.20 -20.28 27.29
CA THR A 103 -0.38 -21.50 27.18
C THR A 103 0.96 -21.40 27.91
N VAL A 104 1.52 -20.18 28.05
CA VAL A 104 2.79 -19.90 28.73
C VAL A 104 2.51 -19.26 30.10
N HIS A 105 1.98 -20.06 31.02
CA HIS A 105 2.01 -19.73 32.45
C HIS A 105 3.30 -20.32 33.07
N GLY A 106 4.34 -19.49 33.16
CA GLY A 106 5.68 -19.84 33.70
C GLY A 106 6.56 -20.53 32.64
N GLN A 107 7.75 -20.06 32.28
CA GLN A 107 8.90 -19.80 33.14
C GLN A 107 9.83 -18.78 32.44
N LYS A 108 9.96 -17.56 32.98
CA LYS A 108 11.11 -16.69 32.68
C LYS A 108 12.34 -17.21 33.43
N ARG A 109 12.89 -18.33 33.01
CA ARG A 109 14.26 -18.74 33.32
C ARG A 109 14.64 -19.79 32.31
N PHE A 110 15.34 -19.37 31.25
CA PHE A 110 15.81 -20.22 30.16
C PHE A 110 16.16 -21.62 30.64
N PRO A 111 15.39 -22.64 30.24
CA PRO A 111 15.75 -23.99 30.56
C PRO A 111 16.14 -24.67 29.22
N THR A 112 17.31 -25.31 29.21
CA THR A 112 17.81 -26.05 28.05
C THR A 112 16.75 -27.01 27.50
N LEU A 113 16.85 -27.44 26.22
CA LEU A 113 15.87 -28.32 25.56
C LEU A 113 15.50 -29.57 26.41
N ASP A 114 16.41 -30.00 27.28
CA ASP A 114 16.23 -31.07 28.27
C ASP A 114 15.04 -30.86 29.21
N HIS A 115 14.80 -29.63 29.65
CA HIS A 115 13.73 -29.32 30.60
C HIS A 115 12.34 -29.37 29.96
N PHE A 116 12.25 -29.18 28.63
CA PHE A 116 10.98 -29.37 27.91
C PHE A 116 10.62 -30.84 27.83
N VAL A 117 11.62 -31.72 27.74
CA VAL A 117 11.43 -33.18 27.84
C VAL A 117 11.03 -33.57 29.27
N GLU A 118 11.68 -33.00 30.28
CA GLU A 118 11.40 -33.28 31.69
C GLU A 118 10.03 -32.76 32.15
N ALA A 119 9.56 -31.64 31.59
CA ALA A 119 8.21 -31.11 31.82
C ALA A 119 7.10 -31.89 31.09
N GLY A 120 7.45 -32.90 30.28
CA GLY A 120 6.50 -33.69 29.49
C GLY A 120 5.90 -32.94 28.29
N LEU A 121 6.49 -31.79 27.91
CA LEU A 121 6.03 -30.94 26.81
C LEU A 121 6.67 -31.29 25.47
N LEU A 122 7.76 -32.07 25.46
CA LEU A 122 8.48 -32.48 24.26
C LEU A 122 8.91 -33.94 24.39
N HIS A 123 8.68 -34.76 23.37
CA HIS A 123 9.08 -36.15 23.42
C HIS A 123 10.56 -36.30 23.05
N GLN A 124 11.27 -37.28 23.62
CA GLN A 124 12.71 -37.47 23.38
C GLN A 124 13.06 -37.64 21.90
N SER A 125 12.15 -38.22 21.11
CA SER A 125 12.30 -38.36 19.65
C SER A 125 12.22 -37.01 18.91
N GLU A 126 11.41 -36.06 19.39
CA GLU A 126 11.28 -34.74 18.77
C GLU A 126 12.53 -33.90 19.02
N LYS A 127 13.18 -34.07 20.18
CA LYS A 127 14.47 -33.46 20.51
C LYS A 127 15.56 -33.85 19.51
N GLU A 128 15.61 -35.12 19.13
CA GLU A 128 16.59 -35.62 18.15
C GLU A 128 16.36 -35.02 16.76
N ILE A 129 15.10 -34.89 16.34
CA ILE A 129 14.74 -34.26 15.07
C ILE A 129 15.14 -32.79 15.04
N ILE A 130 14.89 -32.05 16.13
CA ILE A 130 15.26 -30.64 16.24
C ILE A 130 16.78 -30.47 16.21
N ALA A 131 17.53 -31.36 16.86
CA ALA A 131 18.99 -31.36 16.83
C ALA A 131 19.56 -31.66 15.42
N ASP A 132 18.92 -32.56 14.68
CA ASP A 132 19.30 -32.86 13.30
C ASP A 132 18.97 -31.68 12.36
N LEU A 133 17.82 -31.03 12.54
CA LEU A 133 17.44 -29.84 11.78
C LEU A 133 18.38 -28.65 12.02
N ASP A 134 18.80 -28.43 13.27
CA ASP A 134 19.73 -27.34 13.61
C ASP A 134 21.13 -27.57 13.03
N LYS A 135 21.52 -28.84 12.89
CA LYS A 135 22.75 -29.23 12.20
C LYS A 135 22.64 -29.05 10.68
N GLN A 136 21.46 -29.29 10.10
CA GLN A 136 21.23 -29.20 8.66
C GLN A 136 21.01 -27.75 8.19
N PHE A 137 20.44 -26.89 9.04
CA PHE A 137 20.13 -25.49 8.75
C PHE A 137 20.62 -24.58 9.88
N PRO A 138 21.91 -24.20 9.96
CA PRO A 138 22.44 -23.45 11.09
C PRO A 138 21.96 -21.99 11.21
N ASN A 139 21.29 -21.45 10.18
CA ASN A 139 20.98 -20.01 10.04
C ASN A 139 19.48 -19.68 9.97
N TYR A 140 18.56 -20.55 10.44
CA TYR A 140 17.16 -20.15 10.54
C TYR A 140 16.93 -19.24 11.77
N THR A 141 15.99 -18.31 11.65
CA THR A 141 15.64 -17.40 12.74
C THR A 141 15.00 -18.18 13.87
N LYS A 142 15.75 -18.31 14.97
CA LYS A 142 15.29 -18.90 16.22
C LYS A 142 14.45 -17.88 16.98
N GLN A 143 13.12 -17.98 16.89
CA GLN A 143 12.19 -17.20 17.71
C GLN A 143 11.69 -18.07 18.87
N TRP A 144 12.54 -18.27 19.86
CA TRP A 144 12.18 -18.81 21.17
C TRP A 144 12.58 -17.82 22.25
#